data_AF-A0A7Y5CYZ8-F1
#
_entry.id   AF-A0A7Y5CYZ8-F1
#
_cell.length_a   1.000
_cell.length_b   1.000
_cell.length_c   1.000
_cell.angle_alpha   90.00
_cell.angle_beta   90.00
_cell.angle_gamma   90.00
#
_symmetry.space_group_name_H-M   'P 1'
#
loop_
_entity.id
_entity.type
_entity.pdbx_description
1 polymer ?
#
loop_
_entity_poly.entity_id
_entity_poly.type
_entity_poly.pdbx_seq_one_letter_code
_entity_poly.pdbx_strand_id
1 'polypeptide(L)'
;MNTYWLIDRVLSGKATPDEKEELEKWMAADPRNKEEYEDMKLLWEFSKDTSDKRKTDPHFYEGLYKIRDIIELRKRSGKNDWKVYLAILALIFSLVALVYCCISYQSKESRGGQAITIQQRCLDEVFVIVQKRYNVSIAVDNPSVMKCRFTGTFNSRARLEEVMDVIRKSTGLDYHITDRSHITIKGQCR
;
A
#
# COMPACT_ATOMS: atom_id res chain seq x y z
N MET A 1 -3.71 34.66 -21.57
CA MET A 1 -3.05 35.98 -21.50
C MET A 1 -1.54 35.76 -21.48
N ASN A 2 -0.74 36.53 -22.21
CA ASN A 2 0.73 36.42 -22.12
C ASN A 2 1.20 37.21 -20.89
N THR A 3 1.72 36.51 -19.88
CA THR A 3 2.17 37.11 -18.61
C THR A 3 3.30 38.12 -18.81
N TYR A 4 4.23 37.88 -19.75
CA TYR A 4 5.32 38.79 -20.06
C TYR A 4 4.84 40.14 -20.62
N TRP A 5 3.78 40.13 -21.42
CA TRP A 5 3.16 41.35 -21.94
C TRP A 5 2.51 42.18 -20.83
N LEU A 6 1.89 41.52 -19.85
CA LEU A 6 1.25 42.19 -18.71
C LEU A 6 2.31 42.84 -17.81
N ILE A 7 3.41 42.13 -17.55
CA ILE A 7 4.55 42.64 -16.78
C ILE A 7 5.17 43.86 -17.47
N ASP A 8 5.44 43.81 -18.77
CA ASP A 8 5.98 44.95 -19.53
C ASP A 8 5.06 46.20 -19.44
N ARG A 9 3.74 46.01 -19.55
CA ARG A 9 2.76 47.11 -19.43
C ARG A 9 2.73 47.72 -18.03
N VAL A 10 2.82 46.89 -16.99
CA VAL A 10 2.86 47.36 -15.60
C VAL A 10 4.15 48.13 -15.33
N LEU A 11 5.30 47.57 -15.72
CA LEU A 11 6.59 48.21 -15.53
C LEU A 11 6.67 49.52 -16.33
N SER A 12 6.23 49.53 -17.59
CA SER A 12 6.18 50.74 -18.42
C SER A 12 5.15 51.80 -17.98
N GLY A 13 4.34 51.52 -16.95
CA GLY A 13 3.35 52.46 -16.41
C GLY A 13 2.09 52.61 -17.27
N LYS A 14 1.88 51.73 -18.26
CA LYS A 14 0.75 51.76 -19.20
C LYS A 14 -0.42 50.88 -18.77
N ALA A 15 -0.26 50.12 -17.69
CA ALA A 15 -1.26 49.18 -17.21
C ALA A 15 -2.48 49.85 -16.57
N THR A 16 -3.68 49.36 -16.88
CA THR A 16 -4.93 49.73 -16.23
C THR A 16 -5.01 49.17 -14.80
N PRO A 17 -5.93 49.66 -13.95
CA PRO A 17 -6.15 49.09 -12.61
C PRO A 17 -6.47 47.58 -12.65
N ASP A 18 -7.31 47.15 -13.59
CA ASP A 18 -7.69 45.74 -13.76
C ASP A 18 -6.48 44.88 -14.15
N GLU A 19 -5.62 45.38 -15.05
CA GLU A 19 -4.37 44.72 -15.46
C GLU A 19 -3.39 44.56 -14.27
N LYS A 20 -3.34 45.54 -13.37
CA LYS A 20 -2.52 45.45 -12.14
C LYS A 20 -3.08 44.43 -11.17
N GLU A 21 -4.39 44.39 -10.98
CA GLU A 21 -5.04 43.39 -10.13
C GLU A 21 -4.83 41.97 -10.68
N GLU A 22 -4.88 41.80 -12.00
CA GLU A 22 -4.59 40.53 -12.67
C GLU A 22 -3.14 40.07 -12.41
N LEU A 23 -2.17 40.99 -12.46
CA LEU A 23 -0.78 40.69 -12.14
C LEU A 23 -0.60 40.31 -10.66
N GLU A 24 -1.24 41.02 -9.74
CA GLU A 24 -1.21 40.70 -8.31
C GLU A 24 -1.80 39.31 -8.04
N LYS A 25 -2.93 38.97 -8.66
CA LYS A 25 -3.52 37.63 -8.59
C LYS A 25 -2.56 36.56 -9.11
N TRP A 26 -1.88 36.83 -10.22
CA TRP A 26 -0.90 35.90 -10.78
C TRP A 26 0.32 35.72 -9.86
N MET A 27 0.85 36.79 -9.27
CA MET A 27 1.94 36.72 -8.29
C MET A 27 1.54 35.99 -7.00
N ALA A 28 0.28 36.13 -6.58
CA ALA A 28 -0.26 35.46 -5.39
C ALA A 28 -0.55 33.97 -5.60
N ALA A 29 -0.76 33.54 -6.86
CA ALA A 29 -1.12 32.16 -7.18
C ALA A 29 0.05 31.17 -6.97
N ASP A 30 1.29 31.60 -7.15
CA ASP A 30 2.48 30.75 -6.98
C ASP A 30 3.69 31.61 -6.56
N PRO A 31 4.43 31.24 -5.50
CA PRO A 31 5.67 31.93 -5.12
C PRO A 31 6.68 32.10 -6.27
N ARG A 32 6.72 31.17 -7.23
CA ARG A 32 7.60 31.23 -8.41
C ARG A 32 7.23 32.37 -9.36
N ASN A 33 5.94 32.71 -9.46
CA ASN A 33 5.48 33.81 -10.29
C ASN A 33 5.95 35.16 -9.72
N LYS A 34 5.93 35.29 -8.40
CA LYS A 34 6.47 36.48 -7.72
C LYS A 34 7.98 36.62 -7.96
N GLU A 35 8.73 35.52 -7.91
CA GLU A 35 10.16 35.55 -8.26
C GLU A 35 10.40 35.96 -9.72
N GLU A 36 9.59 35.44 -10.64
CA GLU A 36 9.70 35.76 -12.07
C GLU A 36 9.39 37.24 -12.36
N TYR A 37 8.42 37.83 -11.66
CA TYR A 37 8.15 39.27 -11.74
C TYR A 37 9.35 40.11 -11.30
N GLU A 38 9.93 39.79 -10.14
CA GLU A 38 11.06 40.55 -9.58
C GLU A 38 12.30 40.48 -10.49
N ASP A 39 12.56 39.32 -11.12
CA ASP A 39 13.63 39.19 -12.11
C ASP A 39 13.41 40.10 -13.32
N MET A 40 12.19 40.07 -13.88
CA MET A 40 11.85 40.88 -15.04
C MET A 40 11.92 42.37 -14.70
N LYS A 41 11.50 42.75 -13.50
CA LYS A 41 11.61 44.12 -12.98
C LYS A 41 13.06 44.55 -12.86
N LEU A 42 13.94 43.70 -12.34
CA LEU A 42 15.38 43.97 -12.21
C LEU A 42 16.03 44.19 -13.59
N LEU A 43 15.70 43.34 -14.58
CA LEU A 43 16.17 43.49 -15.96
C LEU A 43 15.64 44.76 -16.62
N TRP A 44 14.38 45.10 -16.37
CA TRP A 44 13.75 46.29 -16.92
C TRP A 44 14.35 47.57 -16.30
N GLU A 45 14.56 47.60 -14.98
CA GLU A 45 15.26 48.70 -14.29
C GLU A 45 16.68 48.87 -14.83
N PHE A 46 17.38 47.78 -15.10
CA PHE A 46 18.70 47.81 -15.73
C PHE A 46 18.65 48.35 -17.17
N SER A 47 17.66 47.94 -17.97
CA SER A 47 17.54 48.36 -19.36
C SER A 47 17.35 49.88 -19.52
N LYS A 48 16.74 50.54 -18.52
CA LYS A 48 16.59 52.00 -18.46
C LYS A 48 17.90 52.76 -18.40
N ASP A 49 18.98 52.15 -17.93
CA ASP A 49 20.27 52.84 -17.68
C ASP A 49 21.32 52.59 -18.79
N THR A 50 20.89 52.12 -19.96
CA THR A 50 21.79 51.75 -21.07
C THR A 50 22.40 52.95 -21.84
N SER A 51 22.45 54.15 -21.22
CA SER A 51 23.05 55.33 -21.85
C SER A 51 24.56 55.15 -22.06
N ASP A 52 25.03 55.41 -23.28
CA ASP A 52 26.42 55.14 -23.71
C ASP A 52 27.48 55.93 -22.91
N LYS A 53 27.07 56.98 -22.19
CA LYS A 53 27.92 57.86 -21.38
C LYS A 53 28.33 57.29 -20.01
N ARG A 54 27.70 56.20 -19.54
CA ARG A 54 27.94 55.61 -18.20
C ARG A 54 28.80 54.35 -18.19
N LYS A 55 29.19 53.80 -19.36
CA LYS A 55 30.09 52.62 -19.45
C LYS A 55 31.48 52.85 -18.84
N THR A 56 31.87 54.10 -18.63
CA THR A 56 33.12 54.52 -17.98
C THR A 56 33.01 54.70 -16.46
N ASP A 57 31.81 54.52 -15.89
CA ASP A 57 31.60 54.53 -14.43
C ASP A 57 32.11 53.19 -13.83
N PRO A 58 33.05 53.21 -12.85
CA PRO A 58 33.50 52.00 -12.16
C PRO A 58 32.37 51.18 -11.52
N HIS A 59 31.24 51.83 -11.19
CA HIS A 59 30.07 51.19 -10.58
C HIS A 59 29.05 50.68 -11.60
N PHE A 60 29.31 50.81 -12.92
CA PHE A 60 28.41 50.35 -13.99
C PHE A 60 28.01 48.87 -13.84
N TYR A 61 28.90 48.02 -13.33
CA TYR A 61 28.67 46.59 -13.18
C TYR A 61 27.93 46.19 -11.88
N GLU A 62 27.61 47.12 -10.97
CA GLU A 62 26.95 46.79 -9.68
C GLU A 62 25.58 46.13 -9.86
N GLY A 63 24.79 46.60 -10.83
CA GLY A 63 23.50 45.98 -11.17
C GLY A 63 23.66 44.56 -11.69
N LEU A 64 24.71 44.31 -12.48
CA LEU A 64 24.99 42.99 -13.05
C LEU A 64 25.48 41.98 -12.01
N TYR A 65 26.20 42.43 -10.97
CA TYR A 65 26.58 41.56 -9.85
C TYR A 65 25.36 41.09 -9.05
N LYS A 66 24.37 41.96 -8.81
CA LYS A 66 23.11 41.56 -8.15
C LYS A 66 22.36 40.50 -8.95
N ILE A 67 22.27 40.68 -10.27
CA ILE A 67 21.66 39.69 -11.17
C ILE A 67 22.41 38.36 -11.10
N ARG A 68 23.75 38.39 -11.20
CA ARG A 68 24.59 37.17 -11.14
C ARG A 68 24.41 36.43 -9.81
N ASP A 69 24.44 37.14 -8.70
CA ASP A 69 24.33 36.54 -7.37
C ASP A 69 22.95 35.90 -7.15
N ILE A 70 21.86 36.56 -7.61
CA ILE A 70 20.50 36.01 -7.55
C ILE A 70 20.38 34.72 -8.40
N ILE A 71 20.96 34.72 -9.61
CA ILE A 71 20.98 33.53 -10.49
C ILE A 71 21.74 32.37 -9.83
N GLU A 72 22.88 32.64 -9.19
CA GLU A 72 23.67 31.63 -8.49
C GLU A 72 22.92 31.04 -7.28
N LEU A 73 22.26 31.88 -6.50
CA LEU A 73 21.44 31.45 -5.35
C LEU A 73 20.28 30.54 -5.81
N ARG A 74 19.56 30.92 -6.88
CA ARG A 74 18.44 30.11 -7.38
C ARG A 74 18.90 28.77 -7.95
N LYS A 75 20.03 28.72 -8.67
CA LYS A 75 20.63 27.48 -9.18
C LYS A 75 20.98 26.48 -8.06
N ARG A 76 21.28 26.98 -6.86
CA ARG A 76 21.56 26.17 -5.68
C ARG A 76 20.27 25.67 -5.00
N SER A 77 19.21 26.49 -5.00
CA SER A 77 17.89 26.14 -4.45
C SER A 77 17.20 25.04 -5.25
N GLY A 78 17.10 25.17 -6.58
CA GLY A 78 16.44 24.15 -7.43
C GLY A 78 17.16 22.80 -7.46
N LYS A 79 18.43 22.75 -7.08
CA LYS A 79 19.19 21.50 -6.89
C LYS A 79 18.85 20.77 -5.60
N ASN A 80 18.12 21.37 -4.66
CA ASN A 80 17.73 20.71 -3.42
C ASN A 80 16.34 20.06 -3.51
N ASP A 81 15.53 20.42 -4.52
CA ASP A 81 14.20 19.87 -4.74
C ASP A 81 14.20 18.37 -5.05
N TRP A 82 15.25 17.86 -5.72
CA TRP A 82 15.35 16.41 -6.01
C TRP A 82 15.49 15.55 -4.74
N LYS A 83 16.06 16.11 -3.65
CA LYS A 83 16.16 15.41 -2.36
C LYS A 83 14.80 15.29 -1.68
N VAL A 84 13.93 16.27 -1.87
CA VAL A 84 12.54 16.23 -1.38
C VAL A 84 11.78 15.11 -2.09
N TYR A 85 11.96 14.98 -3.41
CA TYR A 85 11.35 13.89 -4.19
C TYR A 85 11.81 12.49 -3.72
N LEU A 86 13.11 12.32 -3.48
CA LEU A 86 13.63 11.07 -2.91
C LEU A 86 13.04 10.75 -1.53
N ALA A 87 12.87 11.76 -0.66
CA ALA A 87 12.25 11.56 0.65
C ALA A 87 10.78 11.12 0.54
N ILE A 88 10.02 11.67 -0.41
CA ILE A 88 8.63 11.27 -0.68
C ILE A 88 8.57 9.82 -1.17
N LEU A 89 9.43 9.43 -2.13
CA LEU A 89 9.49 8.05 -2.61
C LEU A 89 9.82 7.06 -1.49
N ALA A 90 10.76 7.40 -0.60
CA ALA A 90 11.10 6.57 0.55
C ALA A 90 9.92 6.41 1.52
N LEU A 91 9.15 7.48 1.76
CA LEU A 91 7.98 7.47 2.63
C LEU A 91 6.85 6.62 2.03
N ILE A 92 6.57 6.75 0.73
CA ILE A 92 5.60 5.92 0.01
C ILE A 92 6.02 4.45 0.07
N PHE A 93 7.27 4.15 -0.24
CA PHE A 93 7.80 2.79 -0.17
C PHE A 93 7.65 2.18 1.23
N SER A 94 7.96 2.95 2.27
CA SER A 94 7.77 2.54 3.67
C SER A 94 6.29 2.26 3.99
N LEU A 95 5.36 3.11 3.54
CA LEU A 95 3.93 2.88 3.76
C LEU A 95 3.43 1.63 3.03
N VAL A 96 3.86 1.41 1.78
CA VAL A 96 3.51 0.20 1.01
C VAL A 96 4.06 -1.06 1.70
N ALA A 97 5.31 -1.02 2.18
CA ALA A 97 5.91 -2.12 2.92
C ALA A 97 5.16 -2.42 4.24
N LEU A 98 4.73 -1.38 4.97
CA LEU A 98 3.91 -1.53 6.18
C LEU A 98 2.55 -2.13 5.87
N VAL A 99 1.87 -1.67 4.82
CA VAL A 99 0.57 -2.23 4.40
C VAL A 99 0.73 -3.70 3.98
N TYR A 100 1.77 -4.02 3.21
CA TYR A 100 2.09 -5.41 2.84
C TYR A 100 2.40 -6.28 4.08
N CYS A 101 3.15 -5.73 5.03
CA CYS A 101 3.42 -6.38 6.31
C CYS A 101 2.14 -6.63 7.10
N CYS A 102 1.22 -5.66 7.16
CA CYS A 102 -0.09 -5.83 7.79
C CYS A 102 -0.92 -6.92 7.12
N ILE A 103 -1.00 -6.94 5.79
CA ILE A 103 -1.74 -7.98 5.03
C ILE A 103 -1.14 -9.36 5.31
N SER A 104 0.18 -9.47 5.26
CA SER A 104 0.87 -10.75 5.51
C SER A 104 0.76 -11.20 6.97
N TYR A 105 0.72 -10.27 7.93
CA TYR A 105 0.43 -10.57 9.32
C TYR A 105 -1.02 -11.09 9.49
N GLN A 106 -2.01 -10.43 8.88
CA GLN A 106 -3.41 -10.86 8.92
C GLN A 106 -3.61 -12.25 8.30
N SER A 107 -2.79 -12.61 7.30
CA SER A 107 -2.80 -13.95 6.71
C SER A 107 -2.21 -15.03 7.63
N LYS A 108 -1.34 -14.68 8.58
CA LYS A 108 -0.77 -15.61 9.56
C LYS A 108 -1.74 -15.94 10.70
N GLU A 109 -2.56 -14.99 11.13
CA GLU A 109 -3.59 -15.21 12.16
C GLU A 109 -4.64 -16.25 11.69
N SER A 110 -5.00 -16.26 10.40
CA SER A 110 -5.93 -17.22 9.82
C SER A 110 -5.32 -18.57 9.40
N ARG A 111 -4.04 -18.83 9.73
CA ARG A 111 -3.43 -20.18 9.67
C ARG A 111 -3.44 -20.91 11.01
N GLY A 112 -4.21 -20.43 11.99
CA GLY A 112 -4.83 -21.31 12.97
C GLY A 112 -5.81 -22.21 12.24
N GLY A 113 -5.34 -23.36 11.75
CA GLY A 113 -6.21 -24.35 11.12
C GLY A 113 -7.41 -24.57 12.01
N GLN A 114 -8.61 -24.37 11.45
CA GLN A 114 -9.86 -24.60 12.16
C GLN A 114 -9.79 -25.97 12.82
N ALA A 115 -9.59 -25.99 14.13
CA ALA A 115 -9.89 -27.17 14.91
C ALA A 115 -11.41 -27.30 14.83
N ILE A 116 -11.86 -28.29 14.07
CA ILE A 116 -13.27 -28.67 14.07
C ILE A 116 -13.52 -29.26 15.45
N THR A 117 -13.99 -28.42 16.37
CA THR A 117 -14.38 -28.81 17.71
C THR A 117 -15.72 -29.54 17.59
N ILE A 118 -15.68 -30.86 17.42
CA ILE A 118 -16.87 -31.72 17.34
C ILE A 118 -17.44 -31.86 18.76
N GLN A 119 -18.33 -30.94 19.14
CA GLN A 119 -19.09 -31.02 20.40
C GLN A 119 -20.36 -31.85 20.16
N GLN A 120 -20.43 -33.01 20.83
CA GLN A 120 -21.57 -33.94 20.90
C GLN A 120 -22.25 -34.29 19.56
N ARG A 121 -21.57 -35.05 18.69
CA ARG A 121 -22.20 -35.68 17.53
C ARG A 121 -22.10 -37.20 17.62
N CYS A 122 -23.13 -37.85 17.10
CA CYS A 122 -23.15 -39.31 16.97
C CYS A 122 -22.13 -39.72 15.88
N LEU A 123 -21.64 -40.95 15.96
CA LEU A 123 -20.65 -41.50 15.01
C LEU A 123 -21.17 -41.50 13.56
N ASP A 124 -22.48 -41.46 13.37
CA ASP A 124 -23.14 -41.32 12.07
C ASP A 124 -22.63 -40.12 11.26
N GLU A 125 -22.59 -38.93 11.86
CA GLU A 125 -22.13 -37.72 11.20
C GLU A 125 -20.62 -37.73 10.99
N VAL A 126 -19.87 -38.31 11.91
CA VAL A 126 -18.41 -38.47 11.80
C VAL A 126 -18.07 -39.34 10.60
N PHE A 127 -18.79 -40.46 10.41
CA PHE A 127 -18.59 -41.32 9.25
C PHE A 127 -18.96 -40.62 7.95
N VAL A 128 -20.04 -39.85 7.90
CA VAL A 128 -20.38 -39.05 6.70
C VAL A 128 -19.26 -38.05 6.35
N ILE A 129 -18.65 -37.40 7.36
CA ILE A 129 -17.54 -36.46 7.14
C ILE A 129 -16.30 -37.19 6.62
N VAL A 130 -15.97 -38.35 7.19
CA VAL A 130 -14.83 -39.18 6.75
C VAL A 130 -15.04 -39.71 5.34
N GLN A 131 -16.24 -40.23 5.03
CA GLN A 131 -16.61 -40.72 3.71
C GLN A 131 -16.46 -39.63 2.64
N LYS A 132 -16.97 -38.42 2.90
CA LYS A 132 -16.87 -37.29 1.97
C LYS A 132 -15.44 -36.80 1.78
N ARG A 133 -14.65 -36.73 2.86
CA ARG A 133 -13.29 -36.18 2.80
C ARG A 133 -12.30 -37.08 2.08
N TYR A 134 -12.39 -38.39 2.34
CA TYR A 134 -11.44 -39.37 1.80
C TYR A 134 -12.02 -40.18 0.62
N ASN A 135 -13.24 -39.87 0.19
CA ASN A 135 -13.97 -40.57 -0.87
C ASN A 135 -14.03 -42.09 -0.64
N VAL A 136 -14.39 -42.47 0.59
CA VAL A 136 -14.48 -43.86 1.04
C VAL A 136 -15.92 -44.24 1.40
N SER A 137 -16.24 -45.53 1.31
CA SER A 137 -17.50 -46.11 1.77
C SER A 137 -17.26 -46.86 3.08
N ILE A 138 -18.08 -46.59 4.10
CA ILE A 138 -17.98 -47.22 5.42
C ILE A 138 -19.19 -48.14 5.59
N ALA A 139 -18.93 -49.43 5.79
CA ALA A 139 -19.91 -50.43 6.16
C ALA A 139 -19.85 -50.70 7.66
N VAL A 140 -20.98 -50.67 8.34
CA VAL A 140 -21.08 -50.85 9.78
C VAL A 140 -21.83 -52.15 10.07
N ASP A 141 -21.17 -53.11 10.73
CA ASP A 141 -21.76 -54.43 11.01
C ASP A 141 -22.84 -54.37 12.11
N ASN A 142 -22.72 -53.45 13.07
CA ASN A 142 -23.68 -53.28 14.16
C ASN A 142 -24.27 -51.84 14.16
N PRO A 143 -25.57 -51.66 13.86
CA PRO A 143 -26.23 -50.36 13.84
C PRO A 143 -26.12 -49.56 15.16
N SER A 144 -25.84 -50.23 16.28
CA SER A 144 -25.64 -49.61 17.59
C SER A 144 -24.44 -48.66 17.60
N VAL A 145 -23.44 -48.90 16.74
CA VAL A 145 -22.24 -48.07 16.60
C VAL A 145 -22.56 -46.66 16.09
N MET A 146 -23.64 -46.51 15.32
CA MET A 146 -24.07 -45.22 14.78
C MET A 146 -24.53 -44.24 15.87
N LYS A 147 -24.98 -44.75 17.03
CA LYS A 147 -25.48 -43.93 18.14
C LYS A 147 -24.39 -43.53 19.14
N CYS A 148 -23.16 -43.95 18.93
CA CYS A 148 -22.08 -43.70 19.86
C CYS A 148 -21.65 -42.24 19.81
N ARG A 149 -21.34 -41.68 20.97
CA ARG A 149 -20.85 -40.30 21.06
C ARG A 149 -19.34 -40.32 20.91
N PHE A 150 -18.84 -39.48 20.02
CA PHE A 150 -17.41 -39.24 19.87
C PHE A 150 -17.13 -37.75 19.99
N THR A 151 -16.03 -37.43 20.65
CA THR A 151 -15.55 -36.05 20.82
C THR A 151 -14.06 -36.08 20.55
N GLY A 152 -13.65 -35.43 19.48
CA GLY A 152 -12.27 -35.41 19.04
C GLY A 152 -12.05 -34.34 17.98
N THR A 153 -10.82 -33.84 17.91
CA THR A 153 -10.38 -32.84 16.92
C THR A 153 -9.35 -33.48 16.01
N PHE A 154 -9.57 -33.42 14.71
CA PHE A 154 -8.59 -33.91 13.73
C PHE A 154 -7.93 -32.74 13.00
N ASN A 155 -6.62 -32.81 12.83
CA ASN A 155 -5.90 -31.87 11.97
C ASN A 155 -6.35 -32.07 10.52
N SER A 156 -6.50 -30.99 9.77
CA SER A 156 -6.88 -31.02 8.36
C SER A 156 -5.89 -31.73 7.43
N ARG A 157 -4.68 -32.08 7.91
CA ARG A 157 -3.66 -32.86 7.17
C ARG A 157 -3.56 -34.33 7.59
N ALA A 158 -4.36 -34.79 8.55
CA ALA A 158 -4.32 -36.17 9.01
C ALA A 158 -4.62 -37.13 7.85
N ARG A 159 -4.01 -38.32 7.87
CA ARG A 159 -4.34 -39.39 6.92
C ARG A 159 -5.53 -40.20 7.43
N LEU A 160 -6.22 -40.91 6.54
CA LEU A 160 -7.39 -41.73 6.89
C LEU A 160 -7.04 -42.74 7.99
N GLU A 161 -5.89 -43.39 7.90
CA GLU A 161 -5.43 -44.40 8.85
C GLU A 161 -5.23 -43.80 10.26
N GLU A 162 -4.72 -42.57 10.34
CA GLU A 162 -4.50 -41.85 11.59
C GLU A 162 -5.83 -41.45 12.25
N VAL A 163 -6.80 -40.99 11.45
CA VAL A 163 -8.16 -40.69 11.92
C VAL A 163 -8.84 -41.95 12.45
N MET A 164 -8.74 -43.06 11.71
CA MET A 164 -9.35 -44.33 12.13
C MET A 164 -8.67 -44.92 13.38
N ASP A 165 -7.35 -44.79 13.52
CA ASP A 165 -6.62 -45.25 14.71
C ASP A 165 -7.04 -44.48 15.98
N VAL A 166 -7.27 -43.17 15.87
CA VAL A 166 -7.79 -42.35 16.98
C VAL A 166 -9.22 -42.77 17.35
N ILE A 167 -10.08 -43.02 16.36
CA ILE A 167 -11.44 -43.51 16.61
C ILE A 167 -11.40 -44.87 17.32
N ARG A 168 -10.53 -45.80 16.86
CA ARG A 168 -10.33 -47.10 17.51
C ARG A 168 -9.88 -46.98 18.96
N LYS A 169 -8.87 -46.15 19.24
CA LYS A 169 -8.34 -45.95 20.61
C LYS A 169 -9.34 -45.34 21.58
N SER A 170 -10.22 -44.47 21.09
CA SER A 170 -11.20 -43.75 21.91
C SER A 170 -12.52 -44.49 22.10
N THR A 171 -12.97 -45.24 21.10
CA THR A 171 -14.27 -45.93 21.12
C THR A 171 -14.15 -47.44 21.37
N GLY A 172 -12.94 -48.00 21.23
CA GLY A 172 -12.71 -49.44 21.30
C GLY A 172 -13.22 -50.23 20.08
N LEU A 173 -13.65 -49.55 19.02
CA LEU A 173 -14.14 -50.19 17.79
C LEU A 173 -12.97 -50.70 16.94
N ASP A 174 -13.09 -51.92 16.43
CA ASP A 174 -12.15 -52.45 15.46
C ASP A 174 -12.63 -52.12 14.04
N TYR A 175 -11.68 -51.90 13.13
CA TYR A 175 -11.98 -51.67 11.73
C TYR A 175 -11.04 -52.49 10.84
N HIS A 176 -11.57 -52.90 9.69
CA HIS A 176 -10.81 -53.55 8.64
C HIS A 176 -10.97 -52.76 7.36
N ILE A 177 -9.84 -52.41 6.75
CA ILE A 177 -9.82 -51.78 5.43
C ILE A 177 -9.75 -52.92 4.42
N THR A 178 -10.84 -53.16 3.72
CA THR A 178 -10.94 -54.25 2.73
C THR A 178 -10.34 -53.80 1.39
N ASP A 179 -10.57 -52.54 1.00
CA ASP A 179 -10.03 -51.90 -0.20
C ASP A 179 -9.62 -50.46 0.08
N ARG A 180 -8.90 -49.80 -0.85
CA ARG A 180 -8.56 -48.35 -0.76
C ARG A 180 -9.77 -47.43 -0.59
N SER A 181 -10.98 -47.93 -0.81
CA SER A 181 -12.23 -47.17 -0.76
C SER A 181 -13.33 -47.82 0.09
N HIS A 182 -13.07 -48.96 0.74
CA HIS A 182 -14.08 -49.65 1.56
C HIS A 182 -13.54 -50.01 2.94
N ILE A 183 -14.24 -49.56 3.98
CA ILE A 183 -13.89 -49.79 5.39
C ILE A 183 -15.06 -50.52 6.05
N THR A 184 -14.79 -51.61 6.76
CA THR A 184 -15.76 -52.34 7.56
C THR A 184 -15.47 -52.10 9.05
N ILE A 185 -16.47 -51.65 9.80
CA ILE A 185 -16.36 -51.38 11.24
C ILE A 185 -17.05 -52.49 12.03
N LYS A 186 -16.31 -53.08 12.96
CA LYS A 186 -16.73 -54.18 13.82
C LYS A 186 -16.67 -53.81 15.29
N GLY A 187 -17.59 -54.38 16.06
CA GLY A 187 -17.60 -54.24 17.52
C GLY A 187 -18.80 -53.47 18.05
N GLN A 188 -18.71 -53.11 19.32
CA GLN A 188 -19.72 -52.38 20.07
C GLN A 188 -19.02 -51.31 20.90
N CYS A 189 -19.61 -50.13 20.98
CA CYS A 189 -19.11 -49.08 21.85
C CYS A 189 -19.30 -49.51 23.31
N ARG A 190 -18.27 -49.35 24.12
CA ARG A 190 -18.32 -49.56 25.56
C ARG A 190 -18.82 -48.33 26.30
#